data_AF-A0A830F5G9-F1
#
_entry.id   AF-A0A830F5G9-F1
#
_cell.length_a   1.000
_cell.length_b   1.000
_cell.length_c   1.000
_cell.angle_alpha   90.00
_cell.angle_beta   90.00
_cell.angle_gamma   90.00
#
_symmetry.space_group_name_H-M   'P 1'
#
loop_
_entity.id
_entity.type
_entity.pdbx_description
1 polymer ?
#
loop_
_entity_poly.entity_id
_entity_poly.type
_entity_poly.pdbx_seq_one_letter_code
_entity_poly.pdbx_strand_id
1 'polypeptide(L)'
;MTWDVATITEDTNLIWRAADRFDLEYRLVDARFRNQAPPSLKAMIKQRRRWMSGTLKDNHILPLLYQPLTLTRVVSWGFSPAIPLLIIGASFVPGATVSIQFFELISTALLVVLFIYMLFGLWAYRKHPLLWPVFLILTPLAVVLHAIGAAWGVLSPIEEFEVTEKVAPETVEDVNPELSEGAIAAHDGEDRLVRDSADEFDTELFRD
;
A
#
# COMPACT_ATOMS: atom_id res chain seq x y z
N MET A 1 14.54 -23.67 6.72
CA MET A 1 14.03 -22.28 6.67
C MET A 1 12.61 -22.33 7.20
N THR A 2 12.29 -21.61 8.28
CA THR A 2 10.95 -21.61 8.91
C THR A 2 10.53 -20.19 9.25
N TRP A 3 9.23 -20.03 9.47
CA TRP A 3 8.55 -18.77 9.84
C TRP A 3 8.75 -18.37 11.31
N ASP A 4 9.24 -19.28 12.15
CA ASP A 4 9.43 -19.07 13.59
C ASP A 4 10.60 -18.13 13.89
N VAL A 5 10.34 -16.82 13.85
CA VAL A 5 11.27 -15.73 14.17
C VAL A 5 10.50 -14.58 14.82
N ALA A 6 11.12 -13.93 15.79
CA ALA A 6 10.59 -12.73 16.42
C ALA A 6 10.64 -11.50 15.48
N THR A 7 9.66 -11.41 14.57
CA THR A 7 9.47 -10.26 13.66
C THR A 7 7.99 -9.89 13.54
N ILE A 8 7.73 -8.65 13.17
CA ILE A 8 6.39 -8.12 12.87
C ILE A 8 6.14 -7.98 11.35
N THR A 9 7.13 -8.36 10.53
CA THR A 9 7.12 -8.36 9.05
C THR A 9 7.68 -9.70 8.54
N GLU A 10 7.02 -10.76 8.97
CA GLU A 10 7.36 -12.17 8.71
C GLU A 10 7.65 -12.48 7.22
N ASP A 11 6.78 -12.02 6.31
CA ASP A 11 6.91 -12.20 4.86
C ASP A 11 8.24 -11.71 4.31
N THR A 12 8.59 -10.47 4.65
CA THR A 12 9.79 -9.78 4.20
C THR A 12 11.02 -10.36 4.85
N ASN A 13 10.95 -10.65 6.16
CA ASN A 13 12.01 -11.28 6.92
C ASN A 13 12.37 -12.65 6.36
N LEU A 14 11.37 -13.48 6.05
CA LEU A 14 11.57 -14.80 5.45
C LEU A 14 12.30 -14.67 4.12
N ILE A 15 11.85 -13.80 3.22
CA ILE A 15 12.47 -13.63 1.89
C ILE A 15 13.92 -13.15 2.04
N TRP A 16 14.19 -12.18 2.91
CA TRP A 16 15.56 -11.67 3.09
C TRP A 16 16.51 -12.71 3.66
N ARG A 17 16.07 -13.46 4.68
CA ARG A 17 16.85 -14.59 5.22
C ARG A 17 17.04 -15.70 4.19
N ALA A 18 16.08 -15.88 3.27
CA ALA A 18 16.18 -16.90 2.24
C ALA A 18 17.20 -16.48 1.18
N ALA A 19 17.18 -15.21 0.77
CA ALA A 19 18.13 -14.63 -0.17
C ALA A 19 19.58 -14.63 0.37
N ASP A 20 19.76 -14.54 1.69
CA ASP A 20 21.07 -14.67 2.34
C ASP A 20 21.61 -16.10 2.32
N ARG A 21 20.73 -17.11 2.29
CA ARG A 21 21.11 -18.54 2.40
C ARG A 21 21.07 -19.31 1.10
N PHE A 22 20.28 -18.86 0.14
CA PHE A 22 19.99 -19.57 -1.10
C PHE A 22 20.16 -18.62 -2.28
N ASP A 23 20.58 -19.18 -3.41
CA ASP A 23 20.54 -18.47 -4.68
C ASP A 23 19.09 -18.49 -5.21
N LEU A 24 18.39 -17.37 -5.07
CA LEU A 24 16.97 -17.25 -5.38
C LEU A 24 16.75 -16.65 -6.77
N GLU A 25 15.93 -17.32 -7.58
CA GLU A 25 15.34 -16.71 -8.76
C GLU A 25 13.99 -16.07 -8.40
N TYR A 26 13.81 -14.81 -8.79
CA TYR A 26 12.52 -14.13 -8.68
C TYR A 26 11.76 -14.20 -10.01
N ARG A 27 10.49 -14.60 -9.96
CA ARG A 27 9.57 -14.53 -11.11
C ARG A 27 8.35 -13.74 -10.72
N LEU A 28 8.05 -12.71 -11.52
CA LEU A 28 6.78 -12.01 -11.43
C LEU A 28 5.77 -12.79 -12.27
N VAL A 29 4.67 -13.20 -11.64
CA VAL A 29 3.54 -13.84 -12.34
C VAL A 29 2.48 -12.78 -12.59
N ASP A 30 1.93 -12.74 -13.79
CA ASP A 30 0.77 -11.90 -14.12
C ASP A 30 -0.51 -12.56 -13.58
N ALA A 31 -0.63 -12.56 -12.25
CA ALA A 31 -1.77 -13.08 -11.52
C ALA A 31 -2.31 -12.01 -10.57
N ARG A 32 -3.63 -11.99 -10.41
CA ARG A 32 -4.34 -11.01 -9.58
C ARG A 32 -4.97 -11.72 -8.39
N PHE A 33 -4.87 -11.10 -7.23
CA PHE A 33 -5.49 -11.58 -6.01
C PHE A 33 -6.44 -10.53 -5.49
N ARG A 34 -7.69 -10.92 -5.24
CA ARG A 34 -8.62 -10.10 -4.47
C ARG A 34 -8.34 -10.31 -2.99
N ASN A 35 -8.15 -9.22 -2.25
CA ASN A 35 -7.80 -9.27 -0.84
C ASN A 35 -8.62 -8.23 -0.07
N GLN A 36 -8.86 -8.51 1.20
CA GLN A 36 -9.55 -7.61 2.12
C GLN A 36 -8.63 -6.46 2.52
N ALA A 37 -9.02 -5.22 2.21
CA ALA A 37 -8.32 -4.02 2.65
C ALA A 37 -8.59 -3.74 4.15
N PRO A 38 -7.76 -2.91 4.82
CA PRO A 38 -8.06 -2.48 6.18
C PRO A 38 -9.45 -1.82 6.25
N PRO A 39 -10.31 -2.16 7.23
CA PRO A 39 -11.71 -1.71 7.27
C PRO A 39 -11.87 -0.25 7.71
N SER A 40 -10.78 0.42 8.11
CA SER A 40 -10.80 1.82 8.55
C SER A 40 -9.45 2.51 8.38
N LEU A 41 -9.46 3.84 8.40
CA LEU A 41 -8.24 4.65 8.39
C LEU A 41 -7.33 4.33 9.58
N LYS A 42 -7.91 4.08 10.76
CA LYS A 42 -7.15 3.69 11.96
C LYS A 42 -6.41 2.36 11.74
N ALA A 43 -7.10 1.37 11.19
CA ALA A 43 -6.51 0.07 10.87
C ALA A 43 -5.42 0.20 9.81
N MET A 44 -5.64 1.01 8.77
CA MET A 44 -4.66 1.30 7.74
C MET A 44 -3.39 1.97 8.32
N ILE A 45 -3.54 2.99 9.16
CA ILE A 45 -2.42 3.68 9.81
C ILE A 45 -1.63 2.71 10.70
N LYS A 46 -2.30 1.90 11.52
CA LYS A 46 -1.66 0.84 12.32
C LYS A 46 -0.87 -0.13 11.44
N GLN A 47 -1.45 -0.54 10.31
CA GLN A 47 -0.80 -1.45 9.35
C GLN A 47 0.47 -0.82 8.75
N ARG A 48 0.43 0.45 8.31
CA ARG A 48 1.62 1.14 7.76
C ARG A 48 2.69 1.37 8.83
N ARG A 49 2.29 1.68 10.07
CA ARG A 49 3.20 1.78 11.23
C ARG A 49 3.93 0.47 11.46
N ARG A 50 3.23 -0.67 11.43
CA ARG A 50 3.82 -2.02 11.55
C ARG A 50 4.85 -2.27 10.46
N TRP A 51 4.48 -2.05 9.20
CA TRP A 51 5.39 -2.28 8.06
C TRP A 51 6.66 -1.46 8.18
N MET A 52 6.54 -0.20 8.57
CA MET A 52 7.70 0.68 8.73
C MET A 52 8.59 0.25 9.90
N SER A 53 7.97 -0.07 11.05
CA SER A 53 8.70 -0.53 12.25
C SER A 53 9.45 -1.84 11.97
N GLY A 54 8.80 -2.80 11.31
CA GLY A 54 9.42 -4.07 10.96
C GLY A 54 10.54 -3.93 9.95
N THR A 55 10.35 -3.09 8.93
CA THR A 55 11.40 -2.77 7.94
C THR A 55 12.65 -2.20 8.63
N LEU A 56 12.47 -1.26 9.57
CA LEU A 56 13.59 -0.68 10.31
C LEU A 56 14.31 -1.70 11.20
N LYS A 57 13.55 -2.53 11.92
CA LYS A 57 14.09 -3.57 12.81
C LYS A 57 14.88 -4.62 12.05
N ASP A 58 14.34 -5.07 10.92
CA ASP A 58 14.88 -6.19 10.15
C ASP A 58 15.85 -5.77 9.03
N ASN A 59 16.08 -4.46 8.83
CA ASN A 59 16.93 -3.95 7.75
C ASN A 59 18.35 -4.55 7.75
N HIS A 60 18.87 -4.91 8.92
CA HIS A 60 20.20 -5.51 9.09
C HIS A 60 20.34 -6.89 8.42
N ILE A 61 19.23 -7.54 8.07
CA ILE A 61 19.21 -8.83 7.37
C ILE A 61 19.54 -8.66 5.88
N LEU A 62 19.25 -7.48 5.29
CA LEU A 62 19.59 -7.21 3.91
C LEU A 62 21.10 -7.11 3.70
N PRO A 63 21.63 -7.56 2.55
CA PRO A 63 23.01 -7.26 2.18
C PRO A 63 23.25 -5.75 2.19
N LEU A 64 24.45 -5.35 2.61
CA LEU A 64 24.81 -3.94 2.86
C LEU A 64 24.50 -3.01 1.67
N LEU A 65 24.57 -3.51 0.44
CA LEU A 65 24.28 -2.72 -0.77
C LEU A 65 22.79 -2.37 -0.93
N TYR A 66 21.88 -3.15 -0.36
CA TYR A 66 20.44 -2.91 -0.40
C TYR A 66 19.91 -2.09 0.78
N GLN A 67 20.66 -2.04 1.88
CA GLN A 67 20.26 -1.27 3.06
C GLN A 67 20.06 0.24 2.76
N PRO A 68 20.91 0.91 1.96
CA PRO A 68 20.67 2.30 1.57
C PRO A 68 19.36 2.48 0.79
N LEU A 69 19.04 1.56 -0.12
CA LEU A 69 17.79 1.62 -0.90
C LEU A 69 16.56 1.50 0.02
N THR A 70 16.60 0.56 0.97
CA THR A 70 15.56 0.40 1.97
C THR A 70 15.45 1.64 2.85
N LEU A 71 16.57 2.21 3.29
CA LEU A 71 16.58 3.42 4.11
C LEU A 71 16.04 4.64 3.33
N THR A 72 16.40 4.81 2.06
CA THR A 72 15.83 5.86 1.20
C THR A 72 14.32 5.71 1.12
N ARG A 73 13.80 4.49 0.89
CA ARG A 73 12.35 4.24 0.91
C ARG A 73 11.73 4.63 2.25
N VAL A 74 12.34 4.25 3.37
CA VAL A 74 11.86 4.57 4.71
C VAL A 74 11.78 6.08 4.93
N VAL A 75 12.86 6.79 4.62
CA VAL A 75 12.95 8.25 4.81
C VAL A 75 12.00 8.99 3.87
N SER A 76 12.05 8.69 2.58
CA SER A 76 11.18 9.33 1.58
C SER A 76 9.71 9.12 1.89
N TRP A 77 9.31 7.91 2.30
CA TRP A 77 7.91 7.64 2.61
C TRP A 77 7.48 8.27 3.94
N GLY A 78 8.23 8.03 5.02
CA GLY A 78 7.90 8.48 6.36
C GLY A 78 7.95 10.01 6.53
N PHE A 79 8.85 10.70 5.83
CA PHE A 79 9.00 12.15 5.96
C PHE A 79 8.33 12.96 4.84
N SER A 80 7.72 12.31 3.85
CA SER A 80 6.94 13.04 2.82
C SER A 80 5.87 13.98 3.38
N PRO A 81 5.18 13.72 4.51
CA PRO A 81 4.22 14.67 5.08
C PRO A 81 4.86 15.96 5.62
N ALA A 82 6.17 15.96 5.91
CA ALA A 82 6.89 17.13 6.41
C ALA A 82 7.33 18.08 5.28
N ILE A 83 7.33 17.61 4.03
CA ILE A 83 7.78 18.37 2.87
C ILE A 83 7.03 19.71 2.70
N PRO A 84 5.68 19.77 2.80
CA PRO A 84 4.97 21.06 2.74
C PRO A 84 5.45 22.06 3.80
N LEU A 85 5.76 21.60 5.00
CA LEU A 85 6.27 22.45 6.08
C LEU A 85 7.68 22.98 5.76
N LEU A 86 8.53 22.14 5.15
CA LEU A 86 9.87 22.54 4.70
C LEU A 86 9.80 23.61 3.60
N ILE A 87 8.87 23.49 2.65
CA ILE A 87 8.66 24.50 1.60
C ILE A 87 8.21 25.84 2.20
N ILE A 88 7.25 25.80 3.14
CA ILE A 88 6.79 26.99 3.85
C ILE A 88 7.97 27.65 4.58
N GLY A 89 8.77 26.88 5.32
CA GLY A 89 9.98 27.38 5.98
C GLY A 89 10.99 27.98 5.01
N ALA A 90 11.28 27.28 3.90
CA ALA A 90 12.21 27.72 2.87
C ALA A 90 11.77 29.03 2.19
N SER A 91 10.45 29.27 2.10
CA SER A 91 9.89 30.49 1.50
C SER A 91 10.25 31.76 2.29
N PHE A 92 10.66 31.63 3.55
CA PHE A 92 11.15 32.74 4.37
C PHE A 92 12.68 32.92 4.33
N VAL A 93 13.42 32.03 3.65
CA VAL A 93 14.89 32.08 3.58
C VAL A 93 15.33 32.88 2.35
N PRO A 94 16.02 34.01 2.52
CA PRO A 94 16.54 34.78 1.38
C PRO A 94 17.47 33.93 0.51
N GLY A 95 17.24 33.93 -0.81
CA GLY A 95 18.04 33.19 -1.79
C GLY A 95 17.60 31.73 -2.03
N ALA A 96 16.55 31.24 -1.36
CA ALA A 96 16.06 29.87 -1.55
C ALA A 96 15.27 29.64 -2.86
N THR A 97 15.04 30.68 -3.67
CA THR A 97 14.16 30.64 -4.85
C THR A 97 14.53 29.54 -5.85
N VAL A 98 15.81 29.38 -6.19
CA VAL A 98 16.27 28.36 -7.14
C VAL A 98 15.98 26.95 -6.61
N SER A 99 16.24 26.72 -5.33
CA SER A 99 15.97 25.44 -4.67
C SER A 99 14.48 25.12 -4.63
N ILE A 100 13.63 26.12 -4.37
CA ILE A 100 12.17 25.97 -4.37
C ILE A 100 11.66 25.61 -5.78
N GLN A 101 12.14 26.30 -6.81
CA GLN A 101 11.76 26.01 -8.21
C GLN A 101 12.19 24.61 -8.65
N PHE A 102 13.41 24.20 -8.30
CA PHE A 102 13.88 22.85 -8.61
C PHE A 102 13.04 21.79 -7.89
N PHE A 103 12.73 22.02 -6.61
CA PHE A 103 11.86 21.15 -5.83
C PHE A 103 10.44 21.06 -6.44
N GLU A 104 9.87 22.18 -6.87
CA GLU A 104 8.56 22.25 -7.52
C GLU A 104 8.53 21.42 -8.81
N LEU A 105 9.56 21.55 -9.65
CA LEU A 105 9.70 20.78 -10.89
C LEU A 105 9.71 19.28 -10.62
N ILE A 106 10.56 18.82 -9.69
CA ILE A 106 10.67 17.40 -9.34
C ILE A 106 9.36 16.88 -8.73
N SER A 107 8.74 17.66 -7.84
CA SER A 107 7.48 17.28 -7.20
C SER A 107 6.34 17.16 -8.20
N THR A 108 6.29 18.07 -9.17
CA THR A 108 5.31 18.03 -10.26
C THR A 108 5.52 16.79 -11.12
N ALA A 109 6.77 16.47 -11.48
CA ALA A 109 7.08 15.26 -12.24
C ALA A 109 6.65 13.98 -11.48
N LEU A 110 6.95 13.89 -10.18
CA LEU A 110 6.54 12.77 -9.35
C LEU A 110 5.02 12.67 -9.18
N LEU A 111 4.31 13.80 -9.10
CA LEU A 111 2.85 13.85 -9.06
C LEU A 111 2.26 13.30 -10.37
N VAL A 112 2.81 13.67 -11.52
CA VAL A 112 2.39 13.14 -12.82
C VAL A 112 2.62 11.63 -12.88
N VAL A 113 3.78 11.14 -12.43
CA VAL A 113 4.08 9.70 -12.36
C VAL A 113 3.08 8.97 -11.46
N LEU A 114 2.71 9.54 -10.31
CA LEU A 114 1.70 8.98 -9.41
C LEU A 114 0.35 8.80 -10.12
N PHE A 115 -0.10 9.81 -10.88
CA PHE A 115 -1.35 9.72 -11.63
C PHE A 115 -1.28 8.71 -12.77
N ILE A 116 -0.17 8.66 -13.51
CA ILE A 116 0.05 7.65 -14.55
C ILE A 116 -0.01 6.24 -13.95
N TYR A 117 0.68 6.03 -12.82
CA TYR A 117 0.65 4.76 -12.10
C TYR A 117 -0.77 4.39 -11.64
N MET A 118 -1.52 5.36 -11.11
CA MET A 118 -2.91 5.15 -10.71
C MET A 118 -3.80 4.79 -11.90
N LEU A 119 -3.63 5.44 -13.06
CA LEU A 119 -4.37 5.11 -14.28
C LEU A 119 -4.09 3.68 -14.75
N PHE A 120 -2.82 3.24 -14.74
CA PHE A 120 -2.49 1.85 -15.02
C PHE A 120 -3.13 0.89 -14.01
N GLY A 121 -3.17 1.26 -12.72
CA GLY A 121 -3.88 0.49 -11.70
C GLY A 121 -5.39 0.39 -11.99
N LEU A 122 -6.04 1.50 -12.32
CA LEU A 122 -7.47 1.52 -12.65
C LEU A 122 -7.79 0.63 -13.85
N TRP A 123 -6.94 0.68 -14.88
CA TRP A 123 -7.05 -0.17 -16.06
C TRP A 123 -6.77 -1.65 -15.75
N ALA A 124 -5.65 -1.95 -15.09
CA ALA A 124 -5.22 -3.32 -14.78
C ALA A 124 -6.19 -4.04 -13.84
N TYR A 125 -6.79 -3.32 -12.88
CA TYR A 125 -7.80 -3.84 -11.97
C TYR A 125 -9.24 -3.69 -12.49
N ARG A 126 -9.40 -3.37 -13.78
CA ARG A 126 -10.70 -3.22 -14.47
C ARG A 126 -11.72 -2.42 -13.68
N LYS A 127 -11.28 -1.30 -13.08
CA LYS A 127 -12.18 -0.41 -12.35
C LYS A 127 -13.08 0.30 -13.34
N HIS A 128 -14.36 0.36 -13.02
CA HIS A 128 -15.36 1.01 -13.88
C HIS A 128 -14.95 2.47 -14.18
N PRO A 129 -14.96 2.92 -15.46
CA PRO A 129 -14.49 4.26 -15.85
C PRO A 129 -15.13 5.42 -15.07
N LEU A 130 -16.40 5.29 -14.67
CA LEU A 130 -17.09 6.31 -13.87
C LEU A 130 -16.46 6.52 -12.47
N LEU A 131 -15.75 5.52 -11.94
CA LEU A 131 -15.07 5.62 -10.65
C LEU A 131 -13.68 6.27 -10.78
N TRP A 132 -13.12 6.35 -11.98
CA TRP A 132 -11.75 6.85 -12.18
C TRP A 132 -11.54 8.26 -11.61
N PRO A 133 -12.44 9.25 -11.84
CA PRO A 133 -12.26 10.57 -11.25
C PRO A 133 -12.21 10.55 -9.72
N VAL A 134 -13.02 9.70 -9.08
CA VAL A 134 -13.04 9.56 -7.61
C VAL A 134 -11.69 9.02 -7.12
N PHE A 135 -11.17 7.96 -7.75
CA PHE A 135 -9.85 7.43 -7.40
C PHE A 135 -8.74 8.46 -7.60
N LEU A 136 -8.74 9.18 -8.72
CA LEU A 136 -7.71 10.19 -9.00
C LEU A 136 -7.76 11.32 -7.95
N ILE A 137 -8.93 11.84 -7.61
CA ILE A 137 -9.09 12.89 -6.59
C ILE A 137 -8.64 12.41 -5.20
N LEU A 138 -8.96 11.15 -4.84
CA LEU A 138 -8.61 10.59 -3.54
C LEU A 138 -7.15 10.12 -3.45
N THR A 139 -6.46 9.91 -4.58
CA THR A 139 -5.09 9.37 -4.60
C THR A 139 -4.09 10.21 -3.79
N PRO A 140 -4.01 11.55 -3.95
CA PRO A 140 -3.12 12.37 -3.14
C PRO A 140 -3.43 12.27 -1.63
N LEU A 141 -4.71 12.27 -1.26
CA LEU A 141 -5.13 12.13 0.13
C LEU A 141 -4.72 10.76 0.70
N ALA A 142 -4.94 9.69 -0.06
CA ALA A 142 -4.55 8.34 0.34
C ALA A 142 -3.02 8.22 0.55
N VAL A 143 -2.22 8.82 -0.33
CA VAL A 143 -0.75 8.87 -0.19
C VAL A 143 -0.34 9.56 1.11
N VAL A 144 -0.93 10.71 1.43
CA VAL A 144 -0.65 11.44 2.68
C VAL A 144 -1.02 10.59 3.91
N LEU A 145 -2.21 9.99 3.92
CA LEU A 145 -2.66 9.15 5.05
C LEU A 145 -1.78 7.92 5.24
N HIS A 146 -1.33 7.28 4.15
CA HIS A 146 -0.36 6.18 4.21
C HIS A 146 0.98 6.65 4.78
N ALA A 147 1.46 7.81 4.34
CA ALA A 147 2.72 8.40 4.78
C ALA A 147 2.69 8.81 6.27
N ILE A 148 1.54 9.24 6.81
CA ILE A 148 1.39 9.49 8.26
C ILE A 148 1.62 8.21 9.07
N GLY A 149 1.06 7.07 8.65
CA GLY A 149 1.29 5.80 9.33
C GLY A 149 2.74 5.34 9.25
N ALA A 150 3.40 5.57 8.11
CA ALA A 150 4.83 5.36 7.95
C ALA A 150 5.66 6.27 8.87
N ALA A 151 5.37 7.58 8.89
CA ALA A 151 6.02 8.56 9.76
C ALA A 151 5.95 8.13 11.22
N TRP A 152 4.76 7.69 11.67
CA TRP A 152 4.57 7.15 13.01
C TRP A 152 5.50 5.95 13.23
N GLY A 153 5.57 4.99 12.32
CA GLY A 153 6.45 3.83 12.47
C GLY A 153 7.93 4.18 12.58
N VAL A 154 8.38 5.27 11.97
CA VAL A 154 9.75 5.79 12.17
C VAL A 154 9.92 6.44 13.54
N LEU A 155 8.97 7.31 13.94
CA LEU A 155 9.09 8.13 15.15
C LEU A 155 8.79 7.36 16.44
N SER A 156 7.91 6.36 16.37
CA SER A 156 7.52 5.51 17.48
C SER A 156 7.31 4.08 16.96
N PRO A 157 8.41 3.33 16.78
CA PRO A 157 8.38 1.95 16.35
C PRO A 157 7.56 1.06 17.30
N ILE A 158 7.03 -0.05 16.77
CA ILE A 158 6.37 -1.09 17.56
C ILE A 158 7.14 -2.40 17.46
N GLU A 159 7.00 -3.23 18.49
CA GLU A 159 7.59 -4.56 18.55
C GLU A 159 6.54 -5.68 18.46
N GLU A 160 5.29 -5.35 18.73
CA GLU A 160 4.15 -6.25 18.70
C GLU A 160 3.07 -5.70 17.76
N PHE A 161 2.22 -6.58 17.22
CA PHE A 161 1.11 -6.15 16.39
C PHE A 161 -0.13 -7.02 16.57
N GLU A 162 -1.29 -6.38 16.39
CA GLU A 162 -2.57 -7.06 16.25
C GLU A 162 -2.71 -7.57 14.82
N VAL A 163 -2.98 -8.86 14.66
CA VAL A 163 -3.34 -9.44 13.36
C VAL A 163 -4.68 -8.85 12.95
N THR A 164 -4.74 -8.29 11.74
CA THR A 164 -6.03 -7.93 11.15
C THR A 164 -6.72 -9.23 10.77
N GLU A 165 -7.71 -9.63 11.56
CA GLU A 165 -8.51 -10.82 11.30
C GLU A 165 -9.19 -10.69 9.94
N LYS A 166 -8.98 -11.71 9.11
CA LYS A 166 -9.61 -11.81 7.80
C LYS A 166 -10.91 -12.56 7.98
N VAL A 167 -11.95 -12.09 7.31
CA VAL A 167 -13.21 -12.82 7.25
C VAL A 167 -13.00 -14.06 6.39
N ALA A 168 -13.44 -15.22 6.87
CA ALA A 168 -13.34 -16.46 6.12
C ALA A 168 -14.22 -16.41 4.86
N PRO A 169 -13.80 -17.02 3.73
CA PRO A 169 -14.61 -17.04 2.50
C PRO A 169 -16.05 -17.52 2.73
N GLU A 170 -16.23 -18.55 3.55
CA GLU A 170 -17.54 -19.14 3.88
C GLU A 170 -18.44 -18.11 4.56
N THR A 171 -17.90 -17.32 5.48
CA THR A 171 -18.64 -16.22 6.13
C THR A 171 -19.02 -15.12 5.14
N VAL A 172 -18.20 -14.88 4.10
CA VAL A 172 -18.56 -13.94 3.04
C VAL A 172 -19.67 -14.52 2.17
N GLU A 173 -19.63 -15.82 1.84
CA GLU A 173 -20.69 -16.49 1.09
C GLU A 173 -22.03 -16.47 1.86
N ASP A 174 -22.00 -16.75 3.16
CA ASP A 174 -23.20 -16.78 4.01
C ASP A 174 -23.96 -15.44 4.08
N VAL A 175 -23.24 -14.32 4.06
CA VAL A 175 -23.84 -12.98 4.18
C VAL A 175 -24.24 -12.37 2.83
N ASN A 176 -23.86 -12.99 1.72
CA ASN A 176 -24.17 -12.54 0.37
C ASN A 176 -25.07 -13.56 -0.33
N PRO A 177 -26.40 -13.39 -0.30
CA PRO A 177 -27.36 -14.41 -0.76
C PRO A 177 -27.26 -14.74 -2.26
N GLU A 178 -26.56 -13.93 -3.05
CA GLU A 178 -26.23 -14.19 -4.45
C GLU A 178 -25.11 -15.23 -4.65
N LEU A 179 -24.33 -15.54 -3.62
CA LEU A 179 -23.25 -16.52 -3.69
C LEU A 179 -23.75 -17.91 -3.29
N SER A 180 -23.44 -18.91 -4.12
CA SER A 180 -23.54 -20.31 -3.72
C SER A 180 -22.34 -20.71 -2.85
N GLU A 181 -22.50 -21.74 -2.01
CA GLU A 181 -21.40 -22.34 -1.26
C GLU A 181 -20.24 -22.73 -2.19
N GLY A 182 -19.02 -22.32 -1.82
CA GLY A 182 -17.80 -22.54 -2.60
C GLY A 182 -17.64 -21.63 -3.82
N ALA A 183 -18.54 -20.66 -4.04
CA ALA A 183 -18.45 -19.74 -5.17
C ALA A 183 -17.14 -18.94 -5.17
N ILE A 184 -16.65 -18.49 -4.01
CA ILE A 184 -15.41 -17.71 -3.91
C ILE A 184 -14.21 -18.58 -4.31
N ALA A 185 -14.19 -19.85 -3.90
CA ALA A 185 -13.12 -20.78 -4.23
C ALA A 185 -13.15 -21.24 -5.70
N ALA A 186 -14.34 -21.36 -6.30
CA ALA A 186 -14.53 -21.76 -7.69
C ALA A 186 -14.33 -20.62 -8.71
N HIS A 187 -14.32 -19.38 -8.25
CA HIS A 187 -14.24 -18.21 -9.11
C HIS A 187 -12.81 -17.99 -9.65
N ASP A 188 -12.70 -17.65 -10.93
CA ASP A 188 -11.43 -17.46 -11.63
C ASP A 188 -10.68 -16.15 -11.28
N GLY A 189 -11.37 -15.24 -10.58
CA GLY A 189 -10.83 -13.97 -10.09
C GLY A 189 -11.00 -12.79 -11.06
N GLU A 190 -11.52 -13.04 -12.26
CA GLU A 190 -11.62 -12.04 -13.33
C GLU A 190 -12.78 -11.07 -13.07
N ASP A 191 -13.95 -11.57 -12.65
CA ASP A 191 -15.18 -10.78 -12.51
C ASP A 191 -15.60 -10.49 -11.07
N ARG A 192 -16.58 -9.58 -10.89
CA ARG A 192 -17.05 -9.15 -9.57
C ARG A 192 -18.02 -10.16 -8.98
N LEU A 193 -17.57 -10.87 -7.94
CA LEU A 193 -18.38 -11.83 -7.16
C LEU A 193 -19.46 -11.22 -6.27
N VAL A 194 -19.17 -10.08 -5.62
CA VAL A 194 -20.02 -9.55 -4.54
C VAL A 194 -20.29 -8.06 -4.76
N ARG A 195 -21.54 -7.65 -4.48
CA ARG A 195 -21.98 -6.25 -4.44
C ARG A 195 -21.40 -5.52 -3.23
N ASP A 196 -21.23 -4.20 -3.28
CA ASP A 196 -20.63 -3.41 -2.19
C ASP A 196 -21.64 -3.12 -1.07
N SER A 197 -22.95 -3.25 -1.36
CA SER A 197 -24.02 -3.25 -0.35
C SER A 197 -25.30 -3.94 -0.85
N ALA A 198 -26.14 -4.40 0.09
CA ALA A 198 -27.47 -4.95 -0.22
C ALA A 198 -28.42 -3.91 -0.85
N ASP A 199 -28.15 -2.61 -0.61
CA ASP A 199 -28.90 -1.46 -1.14
C ASP A 199 -28.27 -0.88 -2.43
N GLU A 200 -27.27 -1.54 -3.03
CA GLU A 200 -26.65 -1.08 -4.26
C GLU A 200 -27.71 -1.09 -5.38
N PHE A 201 -28.15 0.12 -5.76
CA PHE A 201 -29.05 0.33 -6.89
C PHE A 201 -28.43 -0.33 -8.14
N ASP A 202 -29.06 -1.41 -8.59
CA ASP A 202 -28.73 -2.09 -9.85
C ASP A 202 -29.16 -1.14 -10.99
N THR A 203 -28.27 -0.23 -11.34
CA THR A 203 -28.51 0.77 -12.38
C THR A 203 -28.32 0.19 -13.78
N GLU A 204 -28.00 -1.10 -13.90
CA GLU A 204 -27.44 -1.76 -15.10
C GLU A 204 -26.18 -1.08 -15.69
N LEU A 205 -25.75 0.05 -15.13
CA LEU A 205 -24.57 0.84 -15.49
C LEU A 205 -23.24 0.17 -15.13
N PHE A 206 -23.28 -0.97 -14.44
CA PHE A 206 -22.12 -1.72 -13.95
C PHE A 206 -22.09 -3.17 -14.43
N ARG A 207 -22.92 -3.53 -15.42
CA ARG A 207 -22.82 -4.80 -16.16
C ARG A 207 -21.99 -4.57 -17.41
N ASP A 208 -20.70 -4.90 -17.33
CA ASP A 208 -19.86 -5.25 -18.47
C ASP A 208 -19.37 -6.69 -18.27
#